data_AF-A0A9D6V020-F1
#
_entry.id   AF-A0A9D6V020-F1
#
_cell.length_a   1.000
_cell.length_b   1.000
_cell.length_c   1.000
_cell.angle_alpha   90.00
_cell.angle_beta   90.00
_cell.angle_gamma   90.00
#
_symmetry.space_group_name_H-M   'P 1'
#
loop_
_entity.id
_entity.type
_entity.pdbx_description
1 polymer ?
#
loop_
_entity_poly.entity_id
_entity_poly.type
_entity_poly.pdbx_seq_one_letter_code
_entity_poly.pdbx_strand_id
1 'polypeptide(L)'
;IGVEKSAKVWLIIGLFFALFSILTRQIGVVIPFAFLVVSFFHPSGREIRKKRILLYVVSIVLIPWVGYEYYLYCTGSTPLTQHQVVHEIFRKPAAKGLLDYLVYLYTQAFHIGLVYVGFLISPALALVHKNFSYRRAYRVFFVVATFVLVLFEIALLTGLIETPVRFLRNVIYNFGIGPVLLKDVYILGIARTWTIDPAFYYLLIYWGVLSGVGLLVLIADFIEKIVHSVREGNGASFDFLSGFALLAALAYFGMILLTGFHDRYLIPVCAFLTIWLFSKSCSPCHDSLGVGWLLPGLVPLVFMAIFSIGATHDFMDTKRSLKLAQDYLIYEKRIEPCNFDGGLEFNGYHCYRPEFQPEEGLSWWWVNKEEYLLALGHLPGYRVDKTFPFTRYLGPPGEVFVLSKGAPPTP
;
A
#
# COMPACT_ATOMS: atom_id res chain seq x y z
N ILE A 1 6.08 15.76 -24.24
CA ILE A 1 6.86 14.57 -23.76
C ILE A 1 7.63 13.97 -24.94
N GLY A 2 8.67 13.14 -24.75
CA GLY A 2 9.64 12.75 -25.80
C GLY A 2 9.06 12.30 -27.16
N VAL A 3 7.84 11.76 -27.16
CA VAL A 3 7.06 11.39 -28.37
C VAL A 3 6.60 12.61 -29.17
N GLU A 4 6.18 13.70 -28.52
CA GLU A 4 5.67 14.93 -29.15
C GLU A 4 6.76 15.88 -29.66
N LYS A 5 7.98 15.77 -29.11
CA LYS A 5 9.11 16.66 -29.48
C LYS A 5 10.14 15.99 -30.39
N SER A 6 9.85 14.80 -30.93
CA SER A 6 10.81 13.98 -31.70
C SER A 6 12.18 13.79 -30.99
N ALA A 7 12.21 13.91 -29.67
CA ALA A 7 13.44 13.94 -28.90
C ALA A 7 13.80 12.52 -28.46
N LYS A 8 14.42 11.78 -29.39
CA LYS A 8 14.81 10.36 -29.22
C LYS A 8 15.57 10.10 -27.91
N VAL A 9 16.39 11.05 -27.47
CA VAL A 9 17.16 10.97 -26.23
C VAL A 9 16.24 10.78 -25.02
N TRP A 10 15.17 11.56 -24.90
CA TRP A 10 14.22 11.44 -23.78
C TRP A 10 13.43 10.13 -23.82
N LEU A 11 13.13 9.63 -25.00
CA LEU A 11 12.48 8.32 -25.16
C LEU A 11 13.40 7.19 -24.68
N ILE A 12 14.67 7.20 -25.10
CA ILE A 12 15.66 6.20 -24.69
C ILE A 12 15.88 6.25 -23.18
N ILE A 13 16.06 7.45 -22.60
CA ILE A 13 16.20 7.63 -21.15
C ILE A 13 14.97 7.11 -20.41
N GLY A 14 13.76 7.43 -20.87
CA GLY A 14 12.53 6.94 -20.24
C GLY A 14 12.40 5.42 -20.26
N LEU A 15 12.75 4.78 -21.39
CA LEU A 15 12.75 3.32 -21.51
C LEU A 15 13.84 2.67 -20.64
N PHE A 16 15.00 3.30 -20.51
CA PHE A 16 16.04 2.85 -19.60
C PHE A 16 15.56 2.88 -18.15
N PHE A 17 14.93 3.97 -17.69
CA PHE A 17 14.32 4.00 -16.35
C PHE A 17 13.17 2.99 -16.18
N ALA A 18 12.41 2.71 -17.23
CA ALA A 18 11.40 1.66 -17.21
C ALA A 18 12.03 0.27 -17.00
N LEU A 19 13.18 -0.01 -17.63
CA LEU A 19 13.97 -1.22 -17.35
C LEU A 19 14.40 -1.29 -15.89
N PHE A 20 14.99 -0.23 -15.32
CA PHE A 20 15.34 -0.20 -13.89
C PHE A 20 14.14 -0.45 -12.98
N SER A 21 12.98 0.11 -13.32
CA SER A 21 11.76 -0.14 -12.57
C SER A 21 11.39 -1.63 -12.58
N ILE A 22 11.51 -2.32 -13.73
CA ILE A 22 11.24 -3.77 -13.84
C ILE A 22 12.26 -4.58 -13.05
N LEU A 23 13.55 -4.24 -13.16
CA LEU A 23 14.63 -4.92 -12.44
C LEU A 23 14.52 -4.74 -10.92
N THR A 24 13.95 -3.62 -10.46
CA THR A 24 13.64 -3.43 -9.03
C THR A 24 12.44 -4.26 -8.61
N ARG A 25 11.36 -4.24 -9.40
CA ARG A 25 10.15 -5.04 -9.20
C ARG A 25 9.46 -5.32 -10.54
N GLN A 26 9.07 -6.56 -10.76
CA GLN A 26 8.40 -6.99 -11.99
C GLN A 26 7.12 -6.22 -12.32
N ILE A 27 6.39 -5.75 -11.30
CA ILE A 27 5.20 -4.90 -11.49
C ILE A 27 5.55 -3.62 -12.28
N GLY A 28 6.82 -3.19 -12.31
CA GLY A 28 7.31 -2.11 -13.17
C GLY A 28 7.03 -2.30 -14.67
N VAL A 29 6.72 -3.51 -15.13
CA VAL A 29 6.35 -3.81 -16.53
C VAL A 29 5.11 -3.03 -17.00
N VAL A 30 4.29 -2.55 -16.08
CA VAL A 30 3.13 -1.71 -16.40
C VAL A 30 3.52 -0.38 -17.04
N ILE A 31 4.72 0.14 -16.77
CA ILE A 31 5.22 1.40 -17.32
C ILE A 31 5.44 1.29 -18.84
N PRO A 32 6.31 0.39 -19.36
CA PRO A 32 6.49 0.26 -20.80
C PRO A 32 5.23 -0.26 -21.50
N PHE A 33 4.41 -1.07 -20.82
CA PHE A 33 3.10 -1.49 -21.33
C PHE A 33 2.17 -0.30 -21.55
N ALA A 34 1.95 0.53 -20.52
CA ALA A 34 1.08 1.70 -20.63
C ALA A 34 1.60 2.68 -21.70
N PHE A 35 2.92 2.88 -21.74
CA PHE A 35 3.56 3.71 -22.77
C PHE A 35 3.29 3.18 -24.19
N LEU A 36 3.44 1.87 -24.41
CA LEU A 36 3.22 1.24 -25.72
C LEU A 36 1.76 1.31 -26.15
N VAL A 37 0.83 1.00 -25.24
CA VAL A 37 -0.61 1.07 -25.50
C VAL A 37 -1.01 2.50 -25.88
N VAL A 38 -0.66 3.48 -25.06
CA VAL A 38 -1.04 4.89 -25.34
C VAL A 38 -0.39 5.38 -26.62
N SER A 39 0.86 5.00 -26.90
CA SER A 39 1.52 5.34 -28.18
C SER A 39 0.83 4.74 -29.40
N PHE A 40 0.15 3.60 -29.28
CA PHE A 40 -0.59 3.01 -30.41
C PHE A 40 -1.93 3.68 -30.69
N PHE A 41 -2.58 4.25 -29.68
CA PHE A 41 -3.88 4.89 -29.79
C PHE A 41 -3.82 6.42 -29.93
N HIS A 42 -2.81 7.06 -29.36
CA HIS A 42 -2.65 8.52 -29.39
C HIS A 42 -2.04 9.02 -30.72
N PRO A 43 -2.52 10.15 -31.31
CA PRO A 43 -2.02 10.72 -32.55
C PRO A 43 -0.51 10.96 -32.58
N SER A 44 0.07 11.52 -31.51
CA SER A 44 1.52 11.77 -31.43
C SER A 44 2.35 10.48 -31.51
N GLY A 45 1.81 9.35 -31.08
CA GLY A 45 2.48 8.05 -31.23
C GLY A 45 2.45 7.51 -32.66
N ARG A 46 1.61 8.05 -33.55
CA ARG A 46 1.63 7.72 -34.99
C ARG A 46 2.82 8.38 -35.71
N GLU A 47 3.31 9.52 -35.22
CA GLU A 47 4.48 10.22 -35.80
C GLU A 47 5.73 9.36 -35.74
N ILE A 48 5.98 8.72 -34.60
CA ILE A 48 7.01 7.69 -34.46
C ILE A 48 6.38 6.36 -34.89
N ARG A 49 6.56 5.99 -36.17
CA ARG A 49 6.08 4.72 -36.77
C ARG A 49 5.99 3.60 -35.72
N LYS A 50 4.78 3.08 -35.45
CA LYS A 50 4.48 2.08 -34.40
C LYS A 50 5.52 0.97 -34.25
N LYS A 51 6.05 0.47 -35.38
CA LYS A 51 7.12 -0.55 -35.43
C LYS A 51 8.42 -0.12 -34.72
N ARG A 52 8.80 1.17 -34.80
CA ARG A 52 9.98 1.72 -34.13
C ARG A 52 9.80 1.79 -32.62
N ILE A 53 8.62 2.22 -32.16
CA ILE A 53 8.32 2.25 -30.71
C ILE A 53 8.39 0.83 -30.15
N LEU A 54 7.74 -0.13 -30.82
CA LEU A 54 7.80 -1.53 -30.44
C LEU A 54 9.26 -2.03 -30.41
N LEU A 55 10.04 -1.72 -31.45
CA LEU A 55 11.46 -2.09 -31.51
C LEU A 55 12.23 -1.52 -30.31
N TYR A 56 12.05 -0.25 -29.96
CA TYR A 56 12.73 0.36 -28.81
C TYR A 56 12.32 -0.27 -27.48
N VAL A 57 11.02 -0.53 -27.26
CA VAL A 57 10.55 -1.19 -26.04
C VAL A 57 11.13 -2.60 -25.94
N VAL A 58 11.11 -3.36 -27.04
CA VAL A 58 11.67 -4.72 -27.05
C VAL A 58 13.17 -4.70 -26.81
N SER A 59 13.93 -3.85 -27.53
CA SER A 59 15.39 -3.86 -27.48
C SER A 59 15.97 -3.25 -26.21
N ILE A 60 15.35 -2.21 -25.65
CA ILE A 60 15.85 -1.50 -24.47
C ILE A 60 15.29 -2.09 -23.17
N VAL A 61 14.09 -2.67 -23.20
CA VAL A 61 13.41 -3.11 -21.98
C VAL A 61 13.28 -4.62 -21.90
N LEU A 62 12.59 -5.25 -22.86
CA LEU A 62 12.24 -6.66 -22.73
C LEU A 62 13.44 -7.60 -22.89
N ILE A 63 14.29 -7.37 -23.90
CA ILE A 63 15.49 -8.19 -24.13
C ILE A 63 16.46 -8.13 -22.93
N PRO A 64 16.83 -6.93 -22.41
CA PRO A 64 17.70 -6.86 -21.23
C PRO A 64 17.08 -7.49 -19.98
N TRP A 65 15.77 -7.31 -19.76
CA TRP A 65 15.09 -7.94 -18.62
C TRP A 65 15.11 -9.46 -18.72
N VAL A 66 14.73 -10.04 -19.87
CA VAL A 66 14.77 -11.50 -20.07
C VAL A 66 16.20 -12.04 -19.99
N GLY A 67 17.18 -11.30 -20.52
CA GLY A 67 18.60 -11.66 -20.40
C GLY A 67 19.07 -11.69 -18.94
N TYR A 68 18.60 -10.75 -18.12
CA TYR A 68 18.90 -10.72 -16.69
C TYR A 68 18.23 -11.86 -15.92
N GLU A 69 16.96 -12.16 -16.20
CA GLU A 69 16.27 -13.34 -15.65
C GLU A 69 17.05 -14.61 -16.02
N TYR A 70 17.35 -14.81 -17.29
CA TYR A 70 18.13 -15.96 -17.76
C TYR A 70 19.49 -16.07 -17.05
N TYR A 71 20.20 -14.95 -16.88
CA TYR A 71 21.46 -14.93 -16.13
C TYR A 71 21.28 -15.38 -14.68
N LEU A 72 20.25 -14.89 -13.99
CA LEU A 72 19.96 -15.30 -12.62
C LEU A 72 19.55 -16.78 -12.50
N TYR A 73 18.82 -17.31 -13.49
CA TYR A 73 18.53 -18.74 -13.59
C TYR A 73 19.83 -19.56 -13.72
N CYS A 74 20.72 -19.19 -14.64
CA CYS A 74 21.98 -19.89 -14.87
C CYS A 74 22.93 -19.84 -13.66
N THR A 75 22.85 -18.80 -12.83
CA THR A 75 23.67 -18.64 -11.62
C THR A 75 23.05 -19.28 -10.38
N GLY A 76 21.91 -19.96 -10.52
CA GLY A 76 21.24 -20.63 -9.39
C GLY A 76 20.55 -19.68 -8.40
N SER A 77 20.48 -18.38 -8.71
CA SER A 77 19.86 -17.35 -7.86
C SER A 77 18.33 -17.20 -8.11
N THR A 78 17.76 -18.15 -8.86
CA THR A 78 16.36 -18.31 -9.30
C THR A 78 15.67 -17.03 -9.77
N PRO A 79 15.67 -16.77 -11.08
CA PRO A 79 14.44 -17.00 -11.85
C PRO A 79 14.59 -17.20 -13.39
N LEU A 80 13.75 -18.03 -13.99
CA LEU A 80 13.03 -17.67 -15.22
C LEU A 80 11.56 -17.94 -14.94
N THR A 81 11.02 -17.07 -14.08
CA THR A 81 9.61 -16.99 -13.68
C THR A 81 8.98 -18.04 -12.76
N GLN A 82 9.75 -18.78 -11.95
CA GLN A 82 9.25 -19.43 -10.72
C GLN A 82 8.80 -18.39 -9.64
N HIS A 83 8.17 -17.30 -10.05
CA HIS A 83 7.65 -16.30 -9.15
C HIS A 83 6.33 -16.82 -8.60
N GLN A 84 6.32 -17.05 -7.28
CA GLN A 84 5.11 -17.36 -6.52
C GLN A 84 3.95 -16.45 -6.92
N VAL A 85 4.25 -15.17 -7.18
CA VAL A 85 3.28 -14.16 -7.58
C VAL A 85 2.52 -14.52 -8.87
N VAL A 86 3.20 -14.93 -9.95
CA VAL A 86 2.54 -15.25 -11.23
C VAL A 86 1.75 -16.56 -11.10
N HIS A 87 2.32 -17.55 -10.41
CA HIS A 87 1.62 -18.81 -10.15
C HIS A 87 0.36 -18.60 -9.30
N GLU A 88 0.39 -17.70 -8.31
CA GLU A 88 -0.78 -17.36 -7.49
C GLU A 88 -1.93 -16.72 -8.28
N ILE A 89 -1.63 -15.93 -9.32
CA ILE A 89 -2.68 -15.32 -10.18
C ILE A 89 -3.54 -16.40 -10.84
N PHE A 90 -2.93 -17.51 -11.27
CA PHE A 90 -3.65 -18.61 -11.92
C PHE A 90 -4.15 -19.67 -10.92
N ARG A 91 -3.46 -19.85 -9.79
CA ARG A 91 -3.83 -20.82 -8.75
C ARG A 91 -5.04 -20.39 -7.94
N LYS A 92 -5.15 -19.11 -7.54
CA LYS A 92 -6.23 -18.61 -6.68
C LYS A 92 -7.63 -18.77 -7.29
N PRO A 93 -7.87 -18.44 -8.58
CA PRO A 93 -9.16 -18.68 -9.22
C PRO A 93 -9.55 -20.17 -9.23
N ALA A 94 -8.58 -21.05 -9.50
CA ALA A 94 -8.80 -22.49 -9.54
C ALA A 94 -9.12 -23.07 -8.15
N ALA A 95 -8.47 -22.57 -7.10
CA ALA A 95 -8.66 -23.04 -5.73
C ALA A 95 -9.94 -22.52 -5.06
N LYS A 96 -10.33 -21.27 -5.33
CA LYS A 96 -11.53 -20.64 -4.73
C LYS A 96 -12.81 -20.86 -5.54
N GLY A 97 -12.69 -21.16 -6.83
CA GLY A 97 -13.81 -21.08 -7.76
C GLY A 97 -14.00 -19.65 -8.29
N LEU A 98 -14.56 -19.52 -9.50
CA LEU A 98 -14.62 -18.26 -10.23
C LEU A 98 -15.43 -17.18 -9.49
N LEU A 99 -16.62 -17.51 -8.99
CA LEU A 99 -17.50 -16.55 -8.31
C LEU A 99 -16.88 -16.02 -7.02
N ASP A 100 -16.38 -16.91 -6.16
CA ASP A 100 -15.74 -16.52 -4.90
C ASP A 100 -14.46 -15.72 -5.14
N TYR A 101 -13.72 -16.03 -6.21
CA TYR A 101 -12.57 -15.24 -6.61
C TYR A 101 -12.97 -13.84 -7.10
N LEU A 102 -14.07 -13.70 -7.84
CA LEU A 102 -14.59 -12.38 -8.24
C LEU A 102 -15.08 -11.58 -7.03
N VAL A 103 -15.75 -12.20 -6.05
CA VAL A 103 -16.13 -11.55 -4.79
C VAL A 103 -14.87 -11.12 -4.01
N TYR A 104 -13.86 -11.98 -3.96
CA TYR A 104 -12.57 -11.63 -3.37
C TYR A 104 -11.93 -10.42 -4.07
N LEU A 105 -11.85 -10.41 -5.40
CA LEU A 105 -11.31 -9.27 -6.14
C LEU A 105 -12.13 -7.99 -5.93
N TYR A 106 -13.45 -8.10 -5.89
CA TYR A 106 -14.34 -6.97 -5.61
C TYR A 106 -14.10 -6.40 -4.21
N THR A 107 -14.03 -7.24 -3.19
CA THR A 107 -13.77 -6.79 -1.81
C THR A 107 -12.38 -6.18 -1.66
N GLN A 108 -11.36 -6.72 -2.33
CA GLN A 108 -10.03 -6.12 -2.38
C GLN A 108 -10.05 -4.78 -3.13
N ALA A 109 -10.70 -4.71 -4.30
CA ALA A 109 -10.81 -3.48 -5.08
C ALA A 109 -11.54 -2.38 -4.31
N PHE A 110 -12.60 -2.73 -3.57
CA PHE A 110 -13.31 -1.79 -2.71
C PHE A 110 -12.43 -1.26 -1.58
N HIS A 111 -11.85 -2.14 -0.76
CA HIS A 111 -11.02 -1.70 0.36
C HIS A 111 -9.76 -0.95 -0.10
N ILE A 112 -9.05 -1.47 -1.08
CA ILE A 112 -7.78 -0.89 -1.53
C ILE A 112 -8.01 0.32 -2.42
N GLY A 113 -8.84 0.17 -3.45
CA GLY A 113 -9.05 1.20 -4.46
C GLY A 113 -9.95 2.32 -3.99
N LEU A 114 -11.05 2.01 -3.31
CA LEU A 114 -11.98 3.06 -2.88
C LEU A 114 -11.52 3.73 -1.59
N VAL A 115 -11.16 2.94 -0.57
CA VAL A 115 -10.84 3.51 0.75
C VAL A 115 -9.40 4.02 0.79
N TYR A 116 -8.40 3.17 0.56
CA TYR A 116 -6.99 3.57 0.71
C TYR A 116 -6.54 4.57 -0.36
N VAL A 117 -6.73 4.26 -1.65
CA VAL A 117 -6.32 5.19 -2.72
C VAL A 117 -7.14 6.47 -2.65
N GLY A 118 -8.46 6.38 -2.40
CA GLY A 118 -9.31 7.54 -2.20
C GLY A 118 -8.82 8.44 -1.07
N PHE A 119 -8.49 7.87 0.08
CA PHE A 119 -7.93 8.61 1.20
C PHE A 119 -6.59 9.27 0.84
N LEU A 120 -5.62 8.49 0.33
CA LEU A 120 -4.26 8.96 0.01
C LEU A 120 -4.24 10.06 -1.07
N ILE A 121 -5.14 9.99 -2.06
CA ILE A 121 -5.23 10.98 -3.13
C ILE A 121 -6.09 12.19 -2.75
N SER A 122 -6.81 12.13 -1.63
CA SER A 122 -7.79 13.16 -1.26
C SER A 122 -7.25 14.61 -1.20
N PRO A 123 -5.99 14.89 -0.78
CA PRO A 123 -5.46 16.25 -0.84
C PRO A 123 -5.38 16.79 -2.28
N ALA A 124 -4.93 15.95 -3.22
CA ALA A 124 -4.86 16.31 -4.63
C ALA A 124 -6.26 16.41 -5.26
N LEU A 125 -7.15 15.48 -4.90
CA LEU A 125 -8.52 15.44 -5.43
C LEU A 125 -9.35 16.65 -4.98
N ALA A 126 -9.13 17.14 -3.76
CA ALA A 126 -9.79 18.35 -3.24
C ALA A 126 -9.51 19.59 -4.11
N LEU A 127 -8.33 19.69 -4.71
CA LEU A 127 -7.97 20.80 -5.60
C LEU A 127 -8.78 20.80 -6.91
N VAL A 128 -9.29 19.64 -7.33
CA VAL A 128 -10.12 19.48 -8.53
C VAL A 128 -11.59 19.17 -8.20
N HIS A 129 -12.04 19.38 -6.96
CA HIS A 129 -13.35 18.93 -6.49
C HIS A 129 -14.53 19.45 -7.33
N LYS A 130 -14.43 20.68 -7.87
CA LYS A 130 -15.44 21.29 -8.73
C LYS A 130 -15.76 20.43 -9.97
N ASN A 131 -14.80 19.66 -10.45
CA ASN A 131 -14.97 18.86 -11.66
C ASN A 131 -15.95 17.69 -11.47
N PHE A 132 -16.15 17.22 -10.23
CA PHE A 132 -17.10 16.15 -9.92
C PHE A 132 -18.23 16.57 -8.97
N SER A 133 -18.03 17.57 -8.11
CA SER A 133 -19.00 17.92 -7.05
C SER A 133 -20.33 18.45 -7.59
N TYR A 134 -20.36 19.08 -8.76
CA TYR A 134 -21.60 19.56 -9.38
C TYR A 134 -22.44 18.44 -10.02
N ARG A 135 -21.85 17.27 -10.26
CA ARG A 135 -22.54 16.13 -10.88
C ARG A 135 -23.68 15.67 -9.96
N ARG A 136 -24.89 15.54 -10.53
CA ARG A 136 -26.09 15.12 -9.77
C ARG A 136 -25.86 13.78 -9.07
N ALA A 137 -25.26 12.81 -9.75
CA ALA A 137 -24.95 11.50 -9.19
C ALA A 137 -24.06 11.60 -7.94
N TYR A 138 -22.99 12.39 -8.00
CA TYR A 138 -22.10 12.59 -6.85
C TYR A 138 -22.80 13.29 -5.69
N ARG A 139 -23.62 14.32 -5.96
CA ARG A 139 -24.38 15.02 -4.90
C ARG A 139 -25.38 14.11 -4.18
N VAL A 140 -26.12 13.30 -4.94
CA VAL A 140 -27.04 12.31 -4.36
C VAL A 140 -26.25 11.30 -3.53
N PHE A 141 -25.15 10.77 -4.08
CA PHE A 141 -24.27 9.86 -3.35
C PHE A 141 -23.75 10.48 -2.05
N PHE A 142 -23.24 11.72 -2.10
CA PHE A 142 -22.73 12.43 -0.93
C PHE A 142 -23.81 12.55 0.15
N VAL A 143 -25.00 13.04 -0.18
CA VAL A 143 -26.11 13.18 0.79
C VAL A 143 -26.48 11.84 1.41
N VAL A 144 -26.63 10.79 0.59
CA VAL A 144 -26.96 9.45 1.08
C VAL A 144 -25.84 8.88 1.95
N ALA A 145 -24.59 8.99 1.52
CA ALA A 145 -23.43 8.50 2.27
C ALA A 145 -23.28 9.22 3.62
N THR A 146 -23.48 10.54 3.66
CA THR A 146 -23.47 11.32 4.90
C THR A 146 -24.59 10.89 5.83
N PHE A 147 -25.80 10.72 5.32
CA PHE A 147 -26.94 10.27 6.12
C PHE A 147 -26.69 8.87 6.70
N VAL A 148 -26.19 7.94 5.89
CA VAL A 148 -25.84 6.58 6.33
C VAL A 148 -24.73 6.61 7.38
N LEU A 149 -23.67 7.42 7.20
CA LEU A 149 -22.62 7.58 8.19
C LEU A 149 -23.18 8.07 9.52
N VAL A 150 -24.00 9.13 9.51
CA VAL A 150 -24.57 9.70 10.75
C VAL A 150 -25.40 8.66 11.49
N LEU A 151 -26.26 7.91 10.79
CA LEU A 151 -27.02 6.82 11.40
C LEU A 151 -26.11 5.71 11.95
N PHE A 152 -25.05 5.36 11.21
CA PHE A 152 -24.09 4.34 11.61
C PHE A 152 -23.32 4.76 12.87
N GLU A 153 -22.83 6.00 12.93
CA GLU A 153 -22.14 6.55 14.11
C GLU A 153 -23.06 6.62 15.32
N ILE A 154 -24.33 7.02 15.15
CA ILE A 154 -25.32 6.97 16.24
C ILE A 154 -25.48 5.54 16.75
N ALA A 155 -25.57 4.55 15.85
CA ALA A 155 -25.67 3.14 16.23
C ALA A 155 -24.44 2.64 16.98
N LEU A 156 -23.23 3.06 16.58
CA LEU A 156 -21.98 2.74 17.29
C LEU A 156 -21.95 3.38 18.68
N LEU A 157 -22.23 4.68 18.79
CA LEU A 157 -22.19 5.44 20.04
C LEU A 157 -23.26 4.98 21.04
N THR A 158 -24.39 4.47 20.56
CA THR A 158 -25.47 3.91 21.39
C THR A 158 -25.25 2.43 21.74
N GLY A 159 -24.20 1.79 21.20
CA GLY A 159 -23.92 0.37 21.42
C GLY A 159 -24.91 -0.57 20.71
N LEU A 160 -25.69 -0.08 19.74
CA LEU A 160 -26.58 -0.91 18.93
C LEU A 160 -25.81 -1.84 18.00
N ILE A 161 -24.59 -1.46 17.63
CA ILE A 161 -23.69 -2.23 16.77
C ILE A 161 -22.29 -2.20 17.35
N GLU A 162 -21.64 -3.36 17.41
CA GLU A 162 -20.21 -3.48 17.67
C GLU A 162 -19.52 -3.97 16.40
N THR A 163 -18.68 -3.12 15.82
CA THR A 163 -17.92 -3.47 14.62
C THR A 163 -16.42 -3.50 14.89
N PRO A 164 -15.70 -4.45 14.28
CA PRO A 164 -14.26 -4.53 14.47
C PRO A 164 -13.55 -3.41 13.70
N VAL A 165 -12.69 -2.69 14.41
CA VAL A 165 -11.74 -1.73 13.82
C VAL A 165 -10.55 -2.50 13.27
N ARG A 166 -10.46 -2.66 11.95
CA ARG A 166 -9.38 -3.44 11.32
C ARG A 166 -8.87 -2.75 10.06
N PHE A 167 -7.69 -2.12 10.15
CA PHE A 167 -6.91 -1.78 8.96
C PHE A 167 -6.19 -3.03 8.42
N LEU A 168 -5.82 -3.02 7.14
CA LEU A 168 -5.00 -4.08 6.54
C LEU A 168 -3.63 -4.09 7.24
N ARG A 169 -3.24 -5.24 7.80
CA ARG A 169 -2.16 -5.44 8.79
C ARG A 169 -0.72 -5.24 8.28
N ASN A 170 -0.50 -4.39 7.29
CA ASN A 170 0.76 -4.33 6.55
C ASN A 170 1.58 -3.07 6.86
N VAL A 171 1.07 -1.86 6.60
CA VAL A 171 1.84 -0.62 6.85
C VAL A 171 1.13 0.34 7.79
N ILE A 172 -0.20 0.43 7.77
CA ILE A 172 -0.96 1.26 8.72
C ILE A 172 -1.76 0.32 9.59
N TYR A 173 -1.49 0.32 10.89
CA TYR A 173 -2.12 -0.59 11.84
C TYR A 173 -2.43 0.14 13.15
N ASN A 174 -3.72 0.30 13.47
CA ASN A 174 -4.17 0.85 14.75
C ASN A 174 -3.46 2.16 15.15
N PHE A 175 -3.46 3.17 14.26
CA PHE A 175 -2.72 4.43 14.43
C PHE A 175 -1.18 4.34 14.51
N GLY A 176 -0.59 3.16 14.33
CA GLY A 176 0.85 2.97 14.18
C GLY A 176 1.26 2.69 12.73
N ILE A 177 2.58 2.65 12.51
CA ILE A 177 3.17 2.15 11.26
C ILE A 177 3.80 0.77 11.44
N GLY A 178 3.63 -0.08 10.42
CA GLY A 178 4.16 -1.44 10.35
C GLY A 178 3.42 -2.45 11.25
N PRO A 179 3.61 -3.75 11.00
CA PRO A 179 3.13 -4.77 11.91
C PRO A 179 4.03 -4.79 13.16
N VAL A 180 3.42 -4.98 14.33
CA VAL A 180 4.16 -5.28 15.56
C VAL A 180 4.41 -6.77 15.60
N LEU A 181 5.64 -7.18 15.29
CA LEU A 181 6.03 -8.57 15.01
C LEU A 181 6.57 -9.33 16.24
N LEU A 182 6.14 -8.93 17.43
CA LEU A 182 6.37 -9.68 18.66
C LEU A 182 5.34 -10.81 18.78
N LYS A 183 5.72 -11.89 19.48
CA LYS A 183 4.89 -13.10 19.62
C LYS A 183 3.50 -12.80 20.16
N ASP A 184 3.40 -11.98 21.20
CA ASP A 184 2.13 -11.64 21.86
C ASP A 184 1.15 -10.93 20.93
N VAL A 185 1.63 -10.00 20.11
CA VAL A 185 0.77 -9.24 19.19
C VAL A 185 0.52 -9.99 17.88
N TYR A 186 1.58 -10.47 17.23
CA TYR A 186 1.47 -11.01 15.87
C TYR A 186 0.98 -12.45 15.84
N ILE A 187 1.53 -13.31 16.71
CA ILE A 187 1.26 -14.75 16.70
C ILE A 187 0.06 -15.06 17.58
N LEU A 188 0.04 -14.53 18.81
CA LEU A 188 -1.06 -14.76 19.76
C LEU A 188 -2.25 -13.83 19.53
N GLY A 189 -2.11 -12.79 18.71
CA GLY A 189 -3.21 -11.89 18.36
C GLY A 189 -3.71 -11.02 19.52
N ILE A 190 -2.91 -10.85 20.57
CA ILE A 190 -3.30 -10.09 21.76
C ILE A 190 -3.20 -8.59 21.44
N ALA A 191 -4.28 -7.85 21.68
CA ALA A 191 -4.32 -6.41 21.48
C ALA A 191 -3.46 -5.68 22.54
N ARG A 192 -2.20 -5.38 22.19
CA ARG A 192 -1.26 -4.60 23.03
C ARG A 192 -0.96 -3.21 22.50
N THR A 193 -1.35 -2.95 21.27
CA THR A 193 -1.19 -1.64 20.63
C THR A 193 -2.40 -0.79 20.95
N TRP A 194 -2.18 0.51 21.16
CA TRP A 194 -3.26 1.49 21.16
C TRP A 194 -4.08 1.36 19.88
N THR A 195 -5.40 1.44 19.98
CA THR A 195 -6.30 1.34 18.83
C THR A 195 -6.94 2.69 18.52
N ILE A 196 -7.14 2.95 17.24
CA ILE A 196 -7.97 4.07 16.79
C ILE A 196 -9.38 3.94 17.37
N ASP A 197 -9.91 5.07 17.83
CA ASP A 197 -11.30 5.17 18.23
C ASP A 197 -12.22 4.73 17.05
N PRO A 198 -13.23 3.88 17.28
CA PRO A 198 -14.09 3.38 16.21
C PRO A 198 -14.75 4.49 15.37
N ALA A 199 -15.26 5.54 16.00
CA ALA A 199 -15.91 6.64 15.27
C ALA A 199 -14.90 7.37 14.39
N PHE A 200 -13.70 7.63 14.91
CA PHE A 200 -12.64 8.24 14.11
C PHE A 200 -12.20 7.33 12.93
N TYR A 201 -12.15 6.01 13.14
CA TYR A 201 -11.86 5.05 12.08
C TYR A 201 -12.89 5.09 10.95
N TYR A 202 -14.19 5.07 11.28
CA TYR A 202 -15.24 5.09 10.27
C TYR A 202 -15.37 6.45 9.58
N LEU A 203 -15.02 7.55 10.24
CA LEU A 203 -14.85 8.84 9.61
C LEU A 203 -13.76 8.82 8.53
N LEU A 204 -12.61 8.19 8.79
CA LEU A 204 -11.54 8.02 7.79
C LEU A 204 -12.00 7.14 6.62
N ILE A 205 -12.72 6.05 6.89
CA ILE A 205 -13.31 5.20 5.84
C ILE A 205 -14.25 6.03 4.98
N TYR A 206 -15.17 6.77 5.60
CA TYR A 206 -16.11 7.61 4.91
C TYR A 206 -15.42 8.64 4.02
N TRP A 207 -14.40 9.33 4.54
CA TRP A 207 -13.61 10.28 3.77
C TRP A 207 -12.90 9.61 2.57
N GLY A 208 -12.31 8.44 2.80
CA GLY A 208 -11.72 7.62 1.76
C GLY A 208 -12.72 7.26 0.68
N VAL A 209 -13.90 6.76 1.06
CA VAL A 209 -15.00 6.39 0.15
C VAL A 209 -15.51 7.60 -0.65
N LEU A 210 -15.74 8.75 -0.02
CA LEU A 210 -16.17 9.97 -0.71
C LEU A 210 -15.15 10.40 -1.78
N SER A 211 -13.87 10.36 -1.42
CA SER A 211 -12.77 10.71 -2.32
C SER A 211 -12.61 9.67 -3.43
N GLY A 212 -12.72 8.38 -3.10
CA GLY A 212 -12.68 7.28 -4.06
C GLY A 212 -13.80 7.37 -5.09
N VAL A 213 -15.04 7.68 -4.68
CA VAL A 213 -16.16 7.88 -5.62
C VAL A 213 -15.96 9.13 -6.47
N GLY A 214 -15.46 10.23 -5.90
CA GLY A 214 -15.10 11.43 -6.66
C GLY A 214 -14.06 11.13 -7.75
N LEU A 215 -13.04 10.33 -7.39
CA LEU A 215 -12.04 9.84 -8.34
C LEU A 215 -12.66 8.99 -9.45
N LEU A 216 -13.56 8.06 -9.11
CA LEU A 216 -14.25 7.21 -10.10
C LEU A 216 -15.09 8.02 -11.07
N VAL A 217 -15.77 9.08 -10.62
CA VAL A 217 -16.52 10.00 -11.49
C VAL A 217 -15.58 10.66 -12.50
N LEU A 218 -14.42 11.15 -12.06
CA LEU A 218 -13.43 11.76 -12.96
C LEU A 218 -12.85 10.75 -13.96
N ILE A 219 -12.60 9.51 -13.52
CA ILE A 219 -12.11 8.43 -14.39
C ILE A 219 -13.16 8.11 -15.46
N ALA A 220 -14.43 7.98 -15.06
CA ALA A 220 -15.54 7.73 -15.97
C ALA A 220 -15.68 8.85 -17.02
N ASP A 221 -15.66 10.11 -16.58
CA ASP A 221 -15.70 11.29 -17.46
C ASP A 221 -14.53 11.29 -18.46
N PHE A 222 -13.33 10.92 -18.02
CA PHE A 222 -12.15 10.86 -18.89
C PHE A 222 -12.26 9.71 -19.90
N ILE A 223 -12.72 8.53 -19.50
CA ILE A 223 -12.95 7.39 -20.40
C ILE A 223 -14.02 7.74 -21.44
N GLU A 224 -15.12 8.37 -21.04
CA GLU A 224 -16.19 8.80 -21.96
C GLU A 224 -15.65 9.74 -23.03
N LYS A 225 -14.83 10.74 -22.65
CA LYS A 225 -14.15 11.64 -23.59
C LYS A 225 -13.26 10.88 -24.59
N ILE A 226 -12.50 9.89 -24.12
CA ILE A 226 -11.67 9.05 -25.00
C ILE A 226 -12.54 8.29 -26.00
N VAL A 227 -13.58 7.60 -25.51
CA VAL A 227 -14.47 6.79 -26.36
C VAL A 227 -15.16 7.65 -27.41
N HIS A 228 -15.64 8.84 -27.03
CA HIS A 228 -16.26 9.79 -27.95
C HIS A 228 -15.30 10.27 -29.03
N SER A 229 -14.10 10.72 -28.64
CA SER A 229 -13.07 11.18 -29.59
C SER A 229 -12.65 10.08 -30.57
N VAL A 230 -12.53 8.82 -30.10
CA VAL A 230 -12.22 7.69 -30.98
C VAL A 230 -13.36 7.41 -31.97
N ARG A 231 -14.62 7.49 -31.52
CA ARG A 231 -15.80 7.25 -32.37
C ARG A 231 -15.98 8.30 -33.45
N GLU A 232 -15.72 9.56 -33.14
CA GLU A 232 -15.90 10.67 -34.08
C GLU A 232 -14.76 10.78 -35.11
N GLY A 233 -13.69 9.99 -34.99
CA GLY A 233 -12.54 10.06 -35.89
C GLY A 233 -11.71 11.34 -35.76
N ASN A 234 -12.17 12.30 -34.96
CA ASN A 234 -11.40 13.44 -34.48
C ASN A 234 -10.29 12.90 -33.58
N GLY A 235 -9.09 12.72 -34.14
CA GLY A 235 -7.93 12.12 -33.48
C GLY A 235 -7.81 12.53 -32.00
N ALA A 236 -7.37 11.60 -31.15
CA ALA A 236 -7.51 11.66 -29.70
C ALA A 236 -7.35 13.08 -29.11
N SER A 237 -8.44 13.59 -28.53
CA SER A 237 -8.49 14.92 -27.89
C SER A 237 -7.89 14.96 -26.48
N PHE A 238 -7.36 13.84 -25.99
CA PHE A 238 -6.75 13.73 -24.67
C PHE A 238 -5.23 13.86 -24.76
N ASP A 239 -4.63 14.48 -23.74
CA ASP A 239 -3.17 14.62 -23.63
C ASP A 239 -2.48 13.26 -23.33
N PHE A 240 -1.35 13.02 -23.99
CA PHE A 240 -0.60 11.76 -23.91
C PHE A 240 -0.24 11.39 -22.47
N LEU A 241 0.22 12.37 -21.67
CA LEU A 241 0.59 12.15 -20.26
C LEU A 241 -0.60 11.66 -19.46
N SER A 242 -1.77 12.27 -19.69
CA SER A 242 -3.03 11.91 -19.03
C SER A 242 -3.37 10.44 -19.28
N GLY A 243 -3.37 10.01 -20.55
CA GLY A 243 -3.67 8.64 -20.92
C GLY A 243 -2.64 7.65 -20.39
N PHE A 244 -1.36 8.00 -20.46
CA PHE A 244 -0.26 7.19 -19.93
C PHE A 244 -0.38 7.00 -18.42
N ALA A 245 -0.54 8.08 -17.67
CA ALA A 245 -0.60 8.06 -16.22
C ALA A 245 -1.81 7.28 -15.72
N LEU A 246 -3.00 7.50 -16.29
CA LEU A 246 -4.18 6.74 -15.89
C LEU A 246 -4.04 5.25 -16.22
N LEU A 247 -3.57 4.90 -17.41
CA LEU A 247 -3.39 3.50 -17.78
C LEU A 247 -2.33 2.81 -16.91
N ALA A 248 -1.22 3.50 -16.61
CA ALA A 248 -0.20 3.00 -15.71
C ALA A 248 -0.76 2.79 -14.29
N ALA A 249 -1.55 3.73 -13.76
CA ALA A 249 -2.21 3.59 -12.47
C ALA A 249 -3.17 2.39 -12.43
N LEU A 250 -4.04 2.26 -13.44
CA LEU A 250 -5.02 1.17 -13.51
C LEU A 250 -4.35 -0.19 -13.72
N ALA A 251 -3.32 -0.28 -14.57
CA ALA A 251 -2.57 -1.51 -14.78
C ALA A 251 -1.79 -1.92 -13.51
N TYR A 252 -1.13 -0.96 -12.83
CA TYR A 252 -0.45 -1.22 -11.58
C TYR A 252 -1.44 -1.67 -10.49
N PHE A 253 -2.58 -1.00 -10.37
CA PHE A 253 -3.65 -1.37 -9.44
C PHE A 253 -4.21 -2.76 -9.73
N GLY A 254 -4.47 -3.08 -11.00
CA GLY A 254 -4.89 -4.43 -11.42
C GLY A 254 -3.88 -5.50 -11.03
N MET A 255 -2.58 -5.24 -11.20
CA MET A 255 -1.52 -6.16 -10.76
C MET A 255 -1.53 -6.36 -9.25
N ILE A 256 -1.74 -5.32 -8.45
CA ILE A 256 -1.84 -5.44 -6.99
C ILE A 256 -3.03 -6.33 -6.59
N LEU A 257 -4.19 -6.15 -7.23
CA LEU A 257 -5.39 -6.93 -6.93
C LEU A 257 -5.18 -8.43 -7.20
N LEU A 258 -4.47 -8.76 -8.28
CA LEU A 258 -4.20 -10.14 -8.67
C LEU A 258 -3.11 -10.80 -7.81
N THR A 259 -2.09 -10.04 -7.42
CA THR A 259 -0.89 -10.60 -6.78
C THR A 259 -0.97 -10.60 -5.25
N GLY A 260 -1.75 -9.70 -4.67
CA GLY A 260 -1.87 -9.52 -3.23
C GLY A 260 -1.44 -8.11 -2.81
N PHE A 261 -2.13 -7.60 -1.80
CA PHE A 261 -1.99 -6.22 -1.37
C PHE A 261 -0.94 -6.02 -0.28
N HIS A 262 -0.07 -5.04 -0.50
CA HIS A 262 0.71 -4.37 0.53
C HIS A 262 0.60 -2.86 0.31
N ASP A 263 0.41 -2.06 1.35
CA ASP A 263 0.09 -0.63 1.21
C ASP A 263 1.16 0.14 0.44
N ARG A 264 2.43 -0.25 0.58
CA ARG A 264 3.55 0.33 -0.18
C ARG A 264 3.40 0.24 -1.70
N TYR A 265 2.57 -0.69 -2.19
CA TYR A 265 2.28 -0.80 -3.62
C TYR A 265 1.33 0.31 -4.12
N LEU A 266 0.69 1.05 -3.22
CA LEU A 266 -0.14 2.20 -3.59
C LEU A 266 0.68 3.44 -3.95
N ILE A 267 1.97 3.49 -3.59
CA ILE A 267 2.82 4.66 -3.86
C ILE A 267 2.84 4.96 -5.39
N PRO A 268 3.16 3.99 -6.28
CA PRO A 268 3.09 4.24 -7.72
C PRO A 268 1.69 4.57 -8.22
N VAL A 269 0.64 3.91 -7.70
CA VAL A 269 -0.76 4.17 -8.09
C VAL A 269 -1.13 5.62 -7.77
N CYS A 270 -0.88 6.08 -6.54
CA CYS A 270 -1.17 7.44 -6.11
C CYS A 270 -0.34 8.47 -6.87
N ALA A 271 0.94 8.18 -7.14
CA ALA A 271 1.80 9.05 -7.94
C ALA A 271 1.26 9.24 -9.37
N PHE A 272 0.92 8.14 -10.05
CA PHE A 272 0.34 8.21 -11.40
C PHE A 272 -1.03 8.88 -11.42
N LEU A 273 -1.90 8.61 -10.43
CA LEU A 273 -3.18 9.30 -10.31
C LEU A 273 -2.99 10.80 -10.07
N THR A 274 -2.01 11.20 -9.27
CA THR A 274 -1.68 12.62 -9.04
C THR A 274 -1.25 13.29 -10.34
N ILE A 275 -0.34 12.66 -11.09
CA ILE A 275 0.09 13.13 -12.42
C ILE A 275 -1.12 13.25 -13.37
N TRP A 276 -2.03 12.29 -13.35
CA TRP A 276 -3.25 12.32 -14.16
C TRP A 276 -4.20 13.45 -13.75
N LEU A 277 -4.44 13.68 -12.45
CA LEU A 277 -5.33 14.75 -11.97
C LEU A 277 -4.85 16.16 -12.40
N PHE A 278 -3.54 16.39 -12.35
CA PHE A 278 -2.92 17.67 -12.73
C PHE A 278 -2.48 17.75 -14.20
N SER A 279 -2.80 16.72 -14.99
CA SER A 279 -2.59 16.76 -16.44
C SER A 279 -3.60 17.69 -17.11
N LYS A 280 -3.22 18.22 -18.28
CA LYS A 280 -4.02 19.21 -19.03
C LYS A 280 -5.44 18.75 -19.37
N SER A 281 -5.66 17.44 -19.49
CA SER A 281 -6.98 16.89 -19.84
C SER A 281 -7.98 16.90 -18.69
N CYS A 282 -7.50 16.95 -17.45
CA CYS A 282 -8.34 16.81 -16.25
C CYS A 282 -8.54 18.12 -15.49
N SER A 283 -7.75 19.16 -15.79
CA SER A 283 -7.86 20.47 -15.13
C SER A 283 -8.24 21.55 -16.15
N PRO A 284 -9.53 21.96 -16.25
CA PRO A 284 -9.88 23.19 -16.94
C PRO A 284 -9.22 24.38 -16.23
N CYS A 285 -8.78 25.37 -17.01
CA CYS A 285 -7.95 26.50 -16.62
C CYS A 285 -8.22 27.05 -15.21
N HIS A 286 -7.13 27.34 -14.48
CA HIS A 286 -7.08 28.01 -13.18
C HIS A 286 -7.78 29.39 -13.21
N ASP A 287 -9.10 29.40 -13.04
CA ASP A 287 -9.74 30.56 -12.42
C ASP A 287 -9.24 30.62 -10.98
N SER A 288 -8.85 31.82 -10.51
CA SER A 288 -8.14 32.06 -9.25
C SER A 288 -8.69 31.20 -8.10
N LEU A 289 -7.90 30.22 -7.64
CA LEU A 289 -8.24 29.39 -6.48
C LEU A 289 -8.29 30.29 -5.23
N GLY A 290 -9.49 30.72 -4.85
CA GLY A 290 -9.69 31.41 -3.58
C GLY A 290 -9.27 30.53 -2.39
N VAL A 291 -8.73 31.15 -1.33
CA VAL A 291 -8.18 30.47 -0.14
C VAL A 291 -9.17 29.49 0.51
N GLY A 292 -10.47 29.79 0.48
CA GLY A 292 -11.51 28.90 1.01
C GLY A 292 -11.59 27.54 0.32
N TRP A 293 -11.05 27.41 -0.90
CA TRP A 293 -11.03 26.15 -1.66
C TRP A 293 -9.84 25.26 -1.34
N LEU A 294 -8.82 25.79 -0.64
CA LEU A 294 -7.66 25.01 -0.21
C LEU A 294 -7.95 24.23 1.08
N LEU A 295 -8.92 24.67 1.89
CA LEU A 295 -9.24 24.08 3.19
C LEU A 295 -9.57 22.57 3.10
N PRO A 296 -10.42 22.09 2.17
CA PRO A 296 -10.74 20.66 2.08
C PRO A 296 -9.55 19.79 1.70
N GLY A 297 -8.54 20.34 1.01
CA GLY A 297 -7.28 19.64 0.70
C GLY A 297 -6.25 19.74 1.82
N LEU A 298 -6.24 20.86 2.55
CA LEU A 298 -5.32 21.11 3.65
C LEU A 298 -5.60 20.20 4.85
N VAL A 299 -6.86 19.94 5.18
CA VAL A 299 -7.24 19.07 6.31
C VAL A 299 -6.64 17.65 6.18
N PRO A 300 -6.88 16.88 5.10
CA PRO A 300 -6.29 15.55 4.96
C PRO A 300 -4.77 15.63 4.84
N LEU A 301 -4.21 16.68 4.23
CA LEU A 301 -2.75 16.85 4.12
C LEU A 301 -2.10 17.03 5.50
N VAL A 302 -2.64 17.94 6.33
CA VAL A 302 -2.16 18.20 7.68
C VAL A 302 -2.35 16.95 8.54
N PHE A 303 -3.49 16.27 8.44
CA PHE A 303 -3.72 15.01 9.13
C PHE A 303 -2.66 13.95 8.74
N MET A 304 -2.41 13.75 7.44
CA MET A 304 -1.38 12.82 6.96
C MET A 304 0.02 13.21 7.45
N ALA A 305 0.33 14.51 7.51
CA ALA A 305 1.62 14.99 8.01
C ALA A 305 1.79 14.72 9.50
N ILE A 306 0.79 15.08 10.33
CA ILE A 306 0.78 14.81 11.77
C ILE A 306 0.87 13.32 12.03
N PHE A 307 0.06 12.52 11.32
CA PHE A 307 0.08 11.06 11.42
C PHE A 307 1.46 10.50 11.04
N SER A 308 2.05 10.94 9.93
CA SER A 308 3.36 10.45 9.48
C SER A 308 4.46 10.75 10.50
N ILE A 309 4.47 11.97 11.07
CA ILE A 309 5.43 12.36 12.09
C ILE A 309 5.21 11.56 13.38
N GLY A 310 3.97 11.55 13.89
CA GLY A 310 3.63 10.89 15.15
C GLY A 310 3.82 9.38 15.10
N ALA A 311 3.32 8.72 14.06
CA ALA A 311 3.44 7.27 13.94
C ALA A 311 4.89 6.83 13.72
N THR A 312 5.69 7.60 12.98
CA THR A 312 7.13 7.33 12.82
C THR A 312 7.87 7.51 14.14
N HIS A 313 7.59 8.58 14.87
CA HIS A 313 8.15 8.79 16.21
C HIS A 313 7.86 7.59 17.11
N ASP A 314 6.59 7.21 17.23
CA ASP A 314 6.13 6.16 18.13
C ASP A 314 6.69 4.78 17.76
N PHE A 315 6.75 4.50 16.47
CA PHE A 315 7.39 3.28 15.96
C PHE A 315 8.88 3.24 16.33
N MET A 316 9.61 4.34 16.06
CA MET A 316 11.04 4.40 16.35
C MET A 316 11.31 4.32 17.86
N ASP A 317 10.49 4.95 18.69
CA ASP A 317 10.65 4.90 20.14
C ASP A 317 10.39 3.50 20.69
N THR A 318 9.34 2.83 20.20
CA THR A 318 9.07 1.42 20.51
C THR A 318 10.27 0.53 20.12
N LYS A 319 10.85 0.75 18.93
CA LYS A 319 12.02 -0.02 18.45
C LYS A 319 13.28 0.26 19.26
N ARG A 320 13.48 1.48 19.75
CA ARG A 320 14.60 1.80 20.67
C ARG A 320 14.45 1.04 21.98
N SER A 321 13.28 1.04 22.60
CA SER A 321 13.07 0.31 23.86
C SER A 321 13.13 -1.20 23.66
N LEU A 322 12.68 -1.71 22.51
CA LEU A 322 12.88 -3.11 22.14
C LEU A 322 14.37 -3.45 22.02
N LYS A 323 15.17 -2.57 21.39
CA LYS A 323 16.62 -2.75 21.28
C LYS A 323 17.30 -2.72 22.64
N LEU A 324 16.92 -1.81 23.54
CA LEU A 324 17.43 -1.77 24.92
C LEU A 324 17.11 -3.07 25.69
N ALA A 325 15.92 -3.64 25.50
CA ALA A 325 15.54 -4.92 26.09
C ALA A 325 16.38 -6.10 25.54
N GLN A 326 16.70 -6.10 24.24
CA GLN A 326 17.60 -7.08 23.63
C GLN A 326 19.02 -6.93 24.17
N ASP A 327 19.52 -5.69 24.28
CA ASP A 327 20.87 -5.39 24.77
C ASP A 327 21.03 -5.79 26.25
N TYR A 328 19.99 -5.60 27.05
CA TYR A 328 19.94 -6.11 28.42
C TYR A 328 20.14 -7.63 28.48
N LEU A 329 19.44 -8.40 27.63
CA LEU A 329 19.58 -9.85 27.60
C LEU A 329 20.98 -10.28 27.16
N ILE A 330 21.56 -9.63 26.15
CA ILE A 330 22.86 -10.00 25.59
C ILE A 330 24.02 -9.57 26.50
N TYR A 331 24.03 -8.32 26.93
CA TYR A 331 25.20 -7.74 27.58
C TYR A 331 25.14 -7.84 29.10
N GLU A 332 23.97 -7.64 29.72
CA GLU A 332 23.83 -7.74 31.18
C GLU A 332 23.56 -9.18 31.62
N LYS A 333 22.60 -9.88 31.00
CA LYS A 333 22.26 -11.27 31.35
C LYS A 333 23.13 -12.33 30.66
N ARG A 334 23.96 -11.94 29.69
CA ARG A 334 24.86 -12.83 28.95
C ARG A 334 24.15 -13.99 28.25
N ILE A 335 22.93 -13.75 27.77
CA ILE A 335 22.15 -14.73 27.01
C ILE A 335 22.55 -14.67 25.54
N GLU A 336 22.78 -15.83 24.92
CA GLU A 336 23.06 -15.90 23.49
C GLU A 336 21.82 -15.47 22.66
N PRO A 337 22.01 -14.76 21.54
CA PRO A 337 20.89 -14.24 20.72
C PRO A 337 19.83 -15.27 20.32
N CYS A 338 20.21 -16.54 20.11
CA CYS A 338 19.29 -17.58 19.66
C CYS A 338 18.65 -18.40 20.80
N ASN A 339 18.88 -18.02 22.05
CA ASN A 339 18.26 -18.64 23.23
C ASN A 339 17.00 -17.88 23.73
N PHE A 340 16.61 -16.79 23.06
CA PHE A 340 15.40 -16.03 23.37
C PHE A 340 14.67 -15.54 22.12
N ASP A 341 13.39 -15.20 22.28
CA ASP A 341 12.59 -14.56 21.24
C ASP A 341 12.68 -13.03 21.40
N GLY A 342 13.48 -12.40 20.53
CA GLY A 342 13.68 -10.96 20.45
C GLY A 342 12.79 -10.28 19.41
N GLY A 343 11.90 -11.01 18.74
CA GLY A 343 11.07 -10.56 17.62
C GLY A 343 11.71 -10.79 16.24
N LEU A 344 10.89 -10.68 15.19
CA LEU A 344 11.26 -10.98 13.80
C LEU A 344 12.63 -10.42 13.40
N GLU A 345 12.83 -9.11 13.58
CA GLU A 345 14.01 -8.44 13.02
C GLU A 345 15.30 -8.90 13.70
N PHE A 346 15.25 -9.14 15.01
CA PHE A 346 16.40 -9.57 15.79
C PHE A 346 16.75 -11.03 15.50
N ASN A 347 15.78 -11.93 15.60
CA ASN A 347 16.01 -13.34 15.35
C ASN A 347 16.35 -13.61 13.87
N GLY A 348 15.76 -12.86 12.93
CA GLY A 348 16.14 -12.92 11.52
C GLY A 348 17.57 -12.47 11.26
N TYR A 349 18.11 -11.51 12.02
CA TYR A 349 19.50 -11.07 11.86
C TYR A 349 20.51 -12.06 12.48
N HIS A 350 20.18 -12.63 13.65
CA HIS A 350 21.12 -13.44 14.42
C HIS A 350 20.99 -14.96 14.23
N CYS A 351 19.80 -15.45 13.88
CA CYS A 351 19.46 -16.88 13.95
C CYS A 351 18.92 -17.44 12.63
N TYR A 352 18.92 -16.64 11.56
CA TYR A 352 18.48 -17.10 10.25
C TYR A 352 19.32 -18.30 9.78
N ARG A 353 18.61 -19.34 9.36
CA ARG A 353 19.18 -20.50 8.67
C ARG A 353 18.20 -21.00 7.61
N PRO A 354 18.66 -21.35 6.39
CA PRO A 354 17.78 -21.78 5.30
C PRO A 354 16.92 -23.00 5.63
N GLU A 355 17.42 -23.90 6.47
CA GLU A 355 16.76 -25.16 6.84
C GLU A 355 15.93 -25.05 8.13
N PHE A 356 15.63 -23.85 8.61
CA PHE A 356 14.85 -23.66 9.84
C PHE A 356 13.46 -24.27 9.69
N GLN A 357 13.10 -25.11 10.66
CA GLN A 357 11.75 -25.64 10.81
C GLN A 357 11.15 -25.07 12.10
N PRO A 358 9.98 -24.43 12.03
CA PRO A 358 9.33 -23.88 13.22
C PRO A 358 8.91 -25.00 14.17
N GLU A 359 9.23 -24.83 15.45
CA GLU A 359 8.79 -25.75 16.52
C GLU A 359 7.44 -25.30 17.08
N GLU A 360 6.60 -26.28 17.45
CA GLU A 360 5.27 -26.01 18.01
C GLU A 360 5.38 -25.21 19.31
N GLY A 361 4.56 -24.16 19.44
CA GLY A 361 4.56 -23.26 20.60
C GLY A 361 5.65 -22.18 20.60
N LEU A 362 6.63 -22.23 19.69
CA LEU A 362 7.61 -21.18 19.48
C LEU A 362 7.24 -20.27 18.30
N SER A 363 7.86 -19.09 18.27
CA SER A 363 7.73 -18.21 17.12
C SER A 363 8.44 -18.80 15.92
N TRP A 364 7.75 -18.83 14.78
CA TRP A 364 8.31 -19.29 13.50
C TRP A 364 9.40 -18.37 12.92
N TRP A 365 9.77 -17.31 13.64
CA TRP A 365 10.82 -16.35 13.33
C TRP A 365 12.21 -16.83 13.75
N TRP A 366 12.62 -18.03 13.34
CA TRP A 366 13.95 -18.58 13.66
C TRP A 366 14.23 -18.72 15.17
N VAL A 367 13.19 -18.97 15.97
CA VAL A 367 13.31 -19.18 17.43
C VAL A 367 13.40 -20.68 17.70
N ASN A 368 14.53 -21.11 18.25
CA ASN A 368 14.77 -22.52 18.66
C ASN A 368 14.55 -22.72 20.16
N LYS A 369 14.76 -21.66 20.95
CA LYS A 369 14.59 -21.67 22.40
C LYS A 369 14.03 -20.34 22.82
N GLU A 370 13.30 -20.36 23.92
CA GLU A 370 12.63 -19.20 24.48
C GLU A 370 12.79 -19.27 26.00
N GLU A 371 14.02 -19.10 26.46
CA GLU A 371 14.31 -18.89 27.89
C GLU A 371 13.76 -17.53 28.33
N TYR A 372 13.89 -16.55 27.44
CA TYR A 372 13.29 -15.24 27.54
C TYR A 372 12.44 -14.91 26.30
N LEU A 373 11.50 -14.00 26.49
CA LEU A 373 10.61 -13.50 25.45
C LEU A 373 10.43 -11.99 25.62
N LEU A 374 10.55 -11.24 24.53
CA LEU A 374 10.21 -9.83 24.49
C LEU A 374 8.75 -9.66 24.05
N ALA A 375 7.97 -8.92 24.83
CA ALA A 375 6.54 -8.70 24.61
C ALA A 375 6.14 -7.26 24.93
N LEU A 376 4.95 -6.83 24.52
CA LEU A 376 4.34 -5.56 24.89
C LEU A 376 3.40 -5.67 26.10
N GLY A 377 3.42 -6.80 26.81
CA GLY A 377 2.66 -6.99 28.04
C GLY A 377 2.91 -8.34 28.69
N HIS A 378 2.28 -8.57 29.85
CA HIS A 378 2.34 -9.83 30.58
C HIS A 378 1.79 -11.01 29.77
N LEU A 379 2.42 -12.18 29.90
CA LEU A 379 1.93 -13.44 29.30
C LEU A 379 1.78 -14.53 30.37
N PRO A 380 0.70 -15.34 30.32
CA PRO A 380 0.54 -16.49 31.21
C PRO A 380 1.73 -17.45 31.11
N GLY A 381 2.22 -17.93 32.25
CA GLY A 381 3.39 -18.83 32.32
C GLY A 381 4.75 -18.11 32.29
N TYR A 382 4.76 -16.78 32.21
CA TYR A 382 5.99 -15.99 32.29
C TYR A 382 6.00 -15.07 33.50
N ARG A 383 7.20 -14.82 34.02
CA ARG A 383 7.48 -13.81 35.03
C ARG A 383 8.15 -12.60 34.37
N VAL A 384 7.79 -11.39 34.79
CA VAL A 384 8.48 -10.18 34.36
C VAL A 384 9.84 -10.09 35.06
N ASP A 385 10.90 -9.99 34.26
CA ASP A 385 12.27 -9.80 34.72
C ASP A 385 12.64 -8.30 34.73
N LYS A 386 12.32 -7.57 33.67
CA LYS A 386 12.57 -6.13 33.53
C LYS A 386 11.61 -5.49 32.52
N THR A 387 11.32 -4.20 32.66
CA THR A 387 10.52 -3.42 31.70
C THR A 387 11.33 -2.25 31.15
N PHE A 388 11.03 -1.87 29.90
CA PHE A 388 11.66 -0.78 29.17
C PHE A 388 10.57 0.15 28.61
N PRO A 389 10.33 1.31 29.25
CA PRO A 389 9.28 2.21 28.83
C PRO A 389 9.60 2.88 27.49
N PHE A 390 8.57 3.26 26.76
CA PHE A 390 8.65 4.13 25.59
C PHE A 390 7.43 5.07 25.55
N THR A 391 7.62 6.19 24.87
CA THR A 391 6.64 7.26 24.74
C THR A 391 5.91 7.19 23.40
N ARG A 392 4.71 7.76 23.37
CA ARG A 392 3.90 7.87 22.15
C ARG A 392 3.29 9.26 22.03
N TYR A 393 3.19 9.74 20.78
CA TYR A 393 2.46 10.94 20.39
C TYR A 393 1.02 10.60 20.01
N LEU A 394 0.79 9.43 19.39
CA LEU A 394 -0.52 9.00 18.87
C LEU A 394 -1.19 7.94 19.77
N GLY A 395 -0.94 8.00 21.08
CA GLY A 395 -1.54 7.10 22.05
C GLY A 395 -0.88 7.21 23.43
N PRO A 396 -1.30 6.40 24.41
CA PRO A 396 -0.66 6.35 25.72
C PRO A 396 0.75 5.74 25.61
N PRO A 397 1.66 6.08 26.56
CA PRO A 397 2.96 5.43 26.66
C PRO A 397 2.81 3.91 26.84
N GLY A 398 3.88 3.18 26.54
CA GLY A 398 3.91 1.72 26.65
C GLY A 398 5.24 1.23 27.17
N GLU A 399 5.36 -0.09 27.32
CA GLU A 399 6.56 -0.72 27.81
C GLU A 399 6.85 -2.00 27.02
N VAL A 400 8.14 -2.29 26.83
CA VAL A 400 8.61 -3.61 26.38
C VAL A 400 8.98 -4.41 27.63
N PHE A 401 8.42 -5.62 27.73
CA PHE A 401 8.62 -6.54 28.84
C PHE A 401 9.65 -7.58 28.45
N VAL A 402 10.66 -7.75 29.29
CA VAL A 402 11.53 -8.94 29.28
C VAL A 402 10.86 -9.97 30.19
N LEU A 403 10.40 -11.04 29.56
CA LEU A 403 9.69 -12.12 30.23
C LEU A 403 10.60 -13.35 30.32
N SER A 404 10.72 -13.95 31.50
CA SER A 404 11.38 -15.25 31.68
C SER A 404 10.33 -16.33 31.91
N LYS A 405 10.58 -17.55 31.45
CA LYS A 405 9.69 -18.67 31.76
C LYS A 405 9.66 -18.92 33.27
N GLY A 406 8.50 -18.75 33.88
CA GLY A 406 8.27 -19.10 35.28
C GLY A 406 7.95 -20.58 35.39
N ALA A 407 8.41 -21.26 36.44
CA ALA A 407 7.79 -22.51 36.83
C ALA A 407 6.28 -22.27 37.04
N PRO A 408 5.39 -23.20 36.66
CA PRO A 408 3.97 -23.05 36.95
C PRO A 408 3.79 -22.77 38.45
N PRO A 409 2.81 -21.95 38.86
CA PRO A 409 2.51 -21.82 40.28
C PRO A 409 2.33 -23.23 40.83
N THR A 410 3.20 -23.60 41.78
CA THR A 410 3.02 -24.83 42.55
C THR A 410 1.62 -24.80 43.15
N PRO A 411 0.82 -25.86 42.98
CA PRO A 411 -0.59 -25.89 43.39
C PRO A 411 -0.80 -25.60 44.87
#